data_AF-A0A662AY33-F1
#
_entry.id   AF-A0A662AY33-F1
#
_cell.length_a   1.000
_cell.length_b   1.000
_cell.length_c   1.000
_cell.angle_alpha   90.00
_cell.angle_beta   90.00
_cell.angle_gamma   90.00
#
_symmetry.space_group_name_H-M   'P 1'
#
loop_
_entity.id
_entity.type
_entity.pdbx_description
1 polymer ?
#
loop_
_entity_poly.entity_id
_entity_poly.type
_entity_poly.pdbx_seq_one_letter_code
_entity_poly.pdbx_strand_id
1 'polypeptide(L)' 'MHVAKIIEQKGHEYTLKEKDGIYYLIIPMLIGVGADVIHTFSKSDKQQYDKEPNLFIKSKIAKMKENPKNFEIKSWR' A
#
# COMPACT_ATOMS: atom_id res chain seq x y z
N MET A 1 23.06 2.09 1.03
CA MET A 1 21.80 2.03 1.80
C MET A 1 20.71 2.64 0.92
N HIS A 2 19.79 1.85 0.37
CA HIS A 2 18.68 2.40 -0.42
C HIS A 2 17.62 2.96 0.53
N VAL A 3 17.49 4.29 0.53
CA VAL A 3 16.47 5.00 1.31
C VAL A 3 15.13 4.78 0.63
N ALA A 4 14.10 4.41 1.40
CA ALA A 4 12.75 4.30 0.86
C ALA A 4 12.26 5.69 0.40
N LYS A 5 11.87 5.81 -0.86
CA LYS A 5 11.34 7.04 -1.46
C LYS A 5 9.81 7.02 -1.37
N ILE A 6 9.21 8.08 -0.84
CA ILE A 6 7.75 8.23 -0.91
C ILE A 6 7.40 8.63 -2.35
N ILE A 7 6.60 7.82 -3.02
CA ILE A 7 6.11 8.09 -4.37
C ILE A 7 4.87 8.97 -4.28
N GLU A 8 3.94 8.60 -3.40
CA GLU A 8 2.67 9.29 -3.23
C GLU A 8 2.22 9.16 -1.78
N GLN A 9 1.69 10.25 -1.21
CA GLN A 9 1.10 10.22 0.11
C GLN A 9 -0.18 11.05 0.10
N LYS A 10 -1.30 10.41 0.43
CA LYS A 10 -2.60 11.07 0.49
C LYS A 10 -3.06 11.16 1.93
N GLY A 11 -2.43 12.05 2.69
CA GLY A 11 -2.73 12.30 4.10
C GLY A 11 -2.79 11.00 4.92
N HIS A 12 -3.96 10.75 5.51
CA HIS A 12 -4.24 9.56 6.32
C HIS A 12 -4.93 8.43 5.53
N GLU A 13 -5.12 8.56 4.20
CA GLU A 13 -5.78 7.52 3.41
C GLU A 13 -4.82 6.40 3.02
N TYR A 14 -3.65 6.75 2.50
CA TYR A 14 -2.61 5.78 2.12
C TYR A 14 -1.25 6.46 1.88
N THR A 15 -0.19 5.65 1.88
CA THR A 15 1.15 6.03 1.45
C THR A 15 1.69 4.98 0.49
N LEU A 16 2.15 5.42 -0.68
CA LEU A 16 2.89 4.62 -1.64
C LEU A 16 4.38 4.93 -1.51
N LYS A 17 5.20 3.91 -1.24
CA LYS A 17 6.65 4.03 -1.11
C LYS A 17 7.34 3.10 -2.09
N GLU A 18 8.47 3.53 -2.63
CA GLU A 18 9.41 2.68 -3.34
C GLU A 18 10.61 2.38 -2.45
N LYS A 19 11.01 1.12 -2.36
CA LYS A 19 12.26 0.73 -1.74
C LYS A 19 12.88 -0.40 -2.56
N ASP A 20 14.15 -0.25 -2.95
CA ASP A 20 14.86 -1.23 -3.78
C ASP A 20 14.10 -1.58 -5.09
N GLY A 21 13.39 -0.61 -5.69
CA GLY A 21 12.59 -0.79 -6.90
C GLY A 21 11.24 -1.52 -6.69
N ILE A 22 10.94 -1.88 -5.44
CA ILE A 22 9.68 -2.50 -5.00
C ILE A 22 8.74 -1.44 -4.48
N TYR A 23 7.48 -1.51 -4.88
CA TYR A 23 6.44 -0.55 -4.52
C TYR A 23 5.61 -1.13 -3.38
N TYR A 24 5.39 -0.32 -2.36
CA TYR A 24 4.67 -0.67 -1.14
C TYR A 24 3.52 0.31 -0.96
N LEU A 25 2.29 -0.18 -1.08
CA LEU A 25 1.09 0.56 -0.74
C LEU A 25 0.72 0.27 0.70
N ILE A 26 0.74 1.30 1.53
CA ILE A 26 0.52 1.24 2.96
C ILE A 26 -0.77 1.99 3.28
N ILE A 27 -1.69 1.33 3.96
CA ILE A 27 -2.97 1.90 4.37
C ILE A 27 -3.06 1.81 5.89
N PRO A 28 -3.09 2.93 6.61
CA PRO A 28 -3.34 2.90 8.05
C PRO A 28 -4.79 2.48 8.31
N MET A 29 -4.99 1.46 9.14
CA MET A 29 -6.30 0.96 9.52
C MET A 29 -6.39 0.71 11.03
N LEU A 30 -7.58 0.95 11.59
CA LEU A 30 -7.90 0.60 12.97
C LEU A 30 -8.57 -0.78 12.99
N ILE A 31 -7.76 -1.83 13.21
CA ILE A 31 -8.24 -3.21 13.35
C ILE A 31 -8.12 -3.59 14.83
N GLY A 32 -8.89 -2.91 15.68
CA GLY A 32 -8.80 -3.00 17.14
C GLY A 32 -7.61 -2.24 17.75
N VAL A 33 -6.45 -2.28 17.09
CA VAL A 33 -5.26 -1.44 17.35
C VAL A 33 -4.89 -0.63 16.10
N GLY A 34 -4.06 0.40 16.26
CA GLY A 34 -3.45 1.08 15.11
C GLY A 34 -2.54 0.10 14.38
N ALA A 35 -2.90 -0.23 13.13
CA ALA A 35 -2.13 -1.11 12.28
C ALA A 35 -1.97 -0.51 10.87
N ASP A 36 -0.88 -0.86 10.21
CA ASP A 36 -0.65 -0.58 8.81
C ASP A 36 -0.90 -1.83 8.00
N VAL A 37 -1.76 -1.74 6.99
CA VAL A 37 -1.99 -2.80 6.01
C VAL A 37 -1.13 -2.50 4.81
N ILE A 38 -0.24 -3.44 4.48
CA ILE A 38 0.83 -3.26 3.49
C ILE A 38 0.58 -4.22 2.32
N HIS A 39 0.49 -3.66 1.12
CA HIS A 39 0.48 -4.41 -0.14
C HIS A 39 1.78 -4.16 -0.90
N THR A 40 2.55 -5.22 -1.10
CA THR A 40 3.75 -5.21 -1.93
C THR A 40 3.37 -5.47 -3.38
N PHE A 41 3.78 -4.60 -4.30
CA PHE A 41 3.40 -4.73 -5.70
C PHE A 41 4.15 -5.91 -6.34
N SER A 42 3.38 -6.82 -6.92
CA SER A 42 3.90 -7.80 -7.87
C SER A 42 4.27 -7.14 -9.21
N LYS A 43 4.94 -7.88 -10.10
CA LYS A 43 5.23 -7.42 -11.47
C LYS A 43 3.94 -7.00 -12.21
N SER A 44 2.86 -7.76 -12.03
CA SER A 44 1.55 -7.48 -12.63
C SER A 44 0.89 -6.23 -12.04
N ASP A 45 1.00 -6.04 -10.72
CA ASP A 45 0.52 -4.83 -10.05
C ASP A 45 1.24 -3.59 -10.58
N LYS A 46 2.57 -3.68 -10.76
CA LYS A 46 3.36 -2.57 -11.30
C LYS A 46 2.93 -2.21 -12.73
N GLN A 47 2.71 -3.21 -13.60
CA GLN A 47 2.20 -2.96 -14.96
C GLN A 47 0.80 -2.31 -14.96
N GLN A 48 -0.08 -2.70 -14.05
CA GLN A 48 -1.40 -2.08 -13.94
C GLN A 48 -1.31 -0.65 -13.40
N TYR A 49 -0.45 -0.43 -12.41
CA TYR A 49 -0.18 0.88 -11.86
C TYR A 49 0.42 1.84 -12.91
N ASP A 50 1.36 1.38 -13.75
CA ASP A 50 1.94 2.19 -14.84
C ASP A 50 0.89 2.61 -15.89
N LYS A 51 -0.13 1.77 -16.14
CA LYS A 51 -1.21 2.09 -17.08
C LYS A 51 -2.25 3.02 -16.47
N GLU A 52 -2.73 2.70 -15.26
CA GLU A 52 -3.85 3.37 -14.62
C GLU A 52 -3.63 3.49 -13.10
N PRO A 53 -2.74 4.39 -12.65
CA PRO A 53 -2.29 4.44 -11.26
C PRO A 53 -3.45 4.75 -10.30
N ASN A 54 -4.26 5.75 -10.62
CA ASN A 54 -5.40 6.16 -9.79
C ASN A 54 -6.45 5.06 -9.62
N LEU A 55 -6.77 4.35 -10.71
CA LEU A 55 -7.79 3.29 -10.69
C LEU A 55 -7.26 2.08 -9.91
N PHE A 56 -6.02 1.69 -10.16
CA PHE A 56 -5.35 0.60 -9.48
C PHE A 56 -5.27 0.83 -7.97
N ILE A 57 -4.80 2.00 -7.54
CA ILE A 57 -4.68 2.35 -6.12
C ILE A 57 -6.05 2.33 -5.44
N LYS A 58 -7.08 2.95 -6.03
CA LYS A 58 -8.45 2.92 -5.48
C LYS A 58 -8.98 1.48 -5.34
N SER A 59 -8.79 0.65 -6.36
CA SER A 59 -9.23 -0.74 -6.35
C SER A 59 -8.50 -1.57 -5.28
N LYS A 60 -7.19 -1.39 -5.14
CA LYS A 60 -6.39 -2.10 -4.13
C LYS A 60 -6.76 -1.65 -2.72
N ILE A 61 -6.94 -0.35 -2.50
CA ILE A 61 -7.42 0.18 -1.21
C ILE A 61 -8.77 -0.43 -0.85
N ALA A 62 -9.73 -0.51 -1.78
CA ALA A 62 -11.01 -1.15 -1.52
C ALA A 62 -10.85 -2.61 -1.09
N LYS A 63 -10.05 -3.39 -1.83
CA LYS A 63 -9.77 -4.81 -1.50
C LYS A 63 -9.06 -4.98 -0.15
N MET A 64 -8.09 -4.11 0.16
CA MET A 64 -7.39 -4.11 1.44
C MET A 64 -8.32 -3.73 2.59
N LYS A 65 -9.30 -2.86 2.36
CA LYS A 65 -10.31 -2.50 3.37
C LYS A 65 -11.34 -3.60 3.59
N GLU A 66 -11.78 -4.30 2.53
CA GLU A 66 -12.71 -5.41 2.65
C GLU A 66 -12.09 -6.63 3.34
N ASN A 67 -10.85 -6.97 2.99
CA ASN A 67 -10.17 -8.16 3.48
C ASN A 67 -8.72 -7.88 3.92
N PRO A 68 -8.50 -7.06 4.97
CA PRO A 68 -7.16 -6.67 5.40
C PRO A 68 -6.29 -7.85 5.83
N LYS A 69 -6.91 -8.94 6.30
CA LYS A 69 -6.22 -10.19 6.71
C LYS A 69 -5.48 -10.90 5.58
N ASN A 70 -5.80 -10.61 4.32
CA ASN A 70 -5.12 -11.19 3.16
C ASN A 70 -3.84 -10.44 2.78
N PHE A 71 -3.54 -9.36 3.49
CA PHE A 71 -2.38 -8.51 3.27
C PHE A 71 -1.47 -8.55 4.49
N GLU A 72 -0.25 -8.03 4.32
CA GLU A 72 0.66 -7.91 5.44
C GLU A 72 0.11 -6.85 6.40
N ILE A 73 -0.08 -7.22 7.66
CA ILE A 73 -0.55 -6.31 8.71
C ILE A 73 0.60 -6.09 9.67
N LYS A 74 0.99 -4.84 9.85
CA LYS A 74 1.99 -4.42 10.81
C LYS A 74 1.36 -3.53 11.87
N SER A 75 1.23 -4.07 13.08
CA SER A 75 0.86 -3.24 14.24
C SER A 75 1.99 -2.24 14.51
N TRP A 76 1.62 -1.00 14.78
CA TRP A 76 2.53 0.03 15.30
C TRP A 76 2.23 0.38 16.76
N ARG A 77 1.40 -0.45 17.41
CA ARG A 77 1.35 -0.64 18.86
C ARG A 77 2.15 -1.86 19.28
#